data_AF-A0A645GU09-F1
#
_entry.id   AF-A0A645GU09-F1
#
_cell.length_a   1.000
_cell.length_b   1.000
_cell.length_c   1.000
_cell.angle_alpha   90.00
_cell.angle_beta   90.00
_cell.angle_gamma   90.00
#
_symmetry.space_group_name_H-M   'P 1'
#
loop_
_entity.id
_entity.type
_entity.pdbx_description
1 polymer ?
#
loop_
_entity_poly.entity_id
_entity_poly.type
_entity_poly.pdbx_seq_one_letter_code
_entity_poly.pdbx_strand_id
1 'polypeptide(L)'
;MSRRKNWHVVYIKESEHIVEFLGFIGAHHALLEFENVRVFKDMRNQVNRLVNCETANLNKTVDASVRQVENINTIMNTIGLKALSEPLREIAELRLEFPDASLKELGEMLHPKVGKSGVNHRMRKIDELAEKIQDQNGSKKIYGEDMK
;
A
#
# COMPACT_ATOMS: atom_id res chain seq x y z
N MET A 1 -20.30 -26.68 31.07
CA MET A 1 -19.63 -27.65 31.97
C MET A 1 -19.18 -28.85 31.16
N SER A 2 -17.95 -29.30 31.35
CA SER A 2 -17.47 -30.55 30.78
C SER A 2 -17.18 -31.54 31.91
N ARG A 3 -17.69 -32.78 31.79
CA ARG A 3 -17.49 -33.83 32.78
C ARG A 3 -16.19 -34.57 32.45
N ARG A 4 -15.21 -34.54 33.36
CA ARG A 4 -13.95 -35.31 33.23
C ARG A 4 -13.89 -36.35 34.34
N LYS A 5 -14.04 -37.63 34.00
CA LYS A 5 -14.16 -38.73 34.97
C LYS A 5 -15.24 -38.41 36.03
N ASN A 6 -14.89 -38.32 37.32
CA ASN A 6 -15.78 -37.95 38.42
C ASN A 6 -15.87 -36.44 38.73
N TRP A 7 -15.23 -35.57 37.94
CA TRP A 7 -15.15 -34.13 38.22
C TRP A 7 -15.99 -33.29 37.25
N HIS A 8 -16.67 -32.28 37.79
CA HIS A 8 -17.30 -31.22 37.00
C HIS A 8 -16.29 -30.08 36.81
N VAL A 9 -15.93 -29.78 35.57
CA VAL A 9 -14.98 -28.72 35.24
C VAL A 9 -15.70 -27.58 34.51
N VAL A 10 -15.47 -26.37 34.98
CA VAL A 10 -15.92 -25.11 34.35
C VAL A 10 -14.69 -24.41 33.76
N TYR A 11 -14.83 -23.91 32.53
CA TYR A 11 -13.77 -23.16 31.86
C TYR A 11 -14.27 -21.76 31.57
N ILE A 12 -13.46 -20.76 31.91
CA ILE A 12 -13.66 -19.37 31.50
C ILE A 12 -12.62 -19.07 30.42
N LYS A 13 -13.07 -18.60 29.26
CA LYS A 13 -12.18 -18.32 28.11
C LYS A 13 -12.12 -16.84 27.74
N GLU A 14 -13.21 -16.11 27.99
CA GLU A 14 -13.29 -14.69 27.67
C GLU A 14 -12.54 -13.89 28.73
N SER A 15 -11.67 -12.99 28.27
CA SER A 15 -10.81 -12.20 29.16
C SER A 15 -11.62 -11.33 30.13
N GLU A 16 -12.76 -10.81 29.68
CA GLU A 16 -13.65 -9.99 30.50
C GLU A 16 -14.23 -10.78 31.67
N HIS A 17 -14.72 -12.00 31.41
CA HIS A 17 -15.20 -12.88 32.47
C HIS A 17 -14.08 -13.33 33.45
N ILE A 18 -12.83 -13.45 32.99
CA ILE A 18 -11.69 -13.76 33.86
C ILE A 18 -11.41 -12.58 34.81
N VAL A 19 -11.44 -11.35 34.28
CA VAL A 19 -11.24 -10.10 35.03
C VAL A 19 -12.33 -9.91 36.08
N GLU A 20 -13.59 -10.08 35.68
CA GLU A 20 -14.75 -10.02 36.58
C GLU A 20 -14.65 -11.07 37.69
N PHE A 21 -14.29 -12.31 37.34
CA PHE A 21 -14.14 -13.38 38.32
C PHE A 21 -13.02 -13.09 39.33
N LEU A 22 -11.83 -12.68 38.85
CA LEU A 22 -10.70 -12.33 39.72
C LEU A 22 -11.04 -11.13 40.63
N GLY A 23 -11.77 -10.14 40.11
CA GLY A 23 -12.30 -9.03 40.90
C GLY A 23 -13.30 -9.47 41.96
N PHE A 24 -14.25 -10.34 41.59
CA PHE A 24 -15.30 -10.83 42.48
C PHE A 24 -14.76 -11.64 43.65
N ILE A 25 -13.75 -12.48 43.43
CA ILE A 25 -13.12 -13.29 44.50
C ILE A 25 -12.07 -12.51 45.32
N GLY A 26 -11.83 -11.23 45.01
CA GLY A 26 -10.86 -10.39 45.72
C GLY A 26 -9.39 -10.66 45.36
N ALA A 27 -9.11 -11.34 44.25
CA ALA A 27 -7.75 -11.67 43.80
C ALA A 27 -7.07 -10.49 43.08
N HIS A 28 -6.97 -9.34 43.76
CA HIS A 28 -6.55 -8.07 43.14
C HIS A 28 -5.13 -8.10 42.55
N HIS A 29 -4.17 -8.81 43.17
CA HIS A 29 -2.82 -8.94 42.62
C HIS A 29 -2.82 -9.67 41.26
N ALA A 30 -3.50 -10.81 41.20
CA ALA A 30 -3.62 -11.60 39.97
C ALA A 30 -4.38 -10.83 38.87
N LEU A 31 -5.42 -10.06 39.26
CA LEU A 31 -6.15 -9.18 38.34
C LEU A 31 -5.23 -8.12 37.72
N LEU A 32 -4.41 -7.44 38.54
CA LEU A 32 -3.46 -6.44 38.07
C LEU A 32 -2.42 -7.03 37.13
N GLU A 33 -1.85 -8.18 37.46
CA GLU A 33 -0.90 -8.87 36.57
C GLU A 33 -1.55 -9.27 35.24
N PHE A 34 -2.79 -9.77 35.28
CA PHE A 34 -3.54 -10.14 34.08
C PHE A 34 -3.81 -8.95 33.17
N GLU A 35 -4.30 -7.84 33.73
CA GLU A 35 -4.59 -6.63 32.97
C GLU A 35 -3.31 -5.99 32.42
N ASN A 36 -2.21 -5.99 33.17
CA ASN A 36 -0.91 -5.53 32.64
C ASN A 36 -0.54 -6.28 31.35
N VAL A 37 -0.57 -7.61 31.36
CA VAL A 37 -0.26 -8.42 30.18
C VAL A 37 -1.24 -8.14 29.03
N ARG A 38 -2.53 -7.98 29.33
CA ARG A 38 -3.58 -7.68 28.34
C ARG A 38 -3.33 -6.33 27.65
N VAL A 39 -3.06 -5.28 28.43
CA VAL A 39 -2.79 -3.92 27.93
C VAL A 39 -1.54 -3.91 27.04
N PHE A 40 -0.44 -4.52 27.47
CA PHE A 40 0.78 -4.58 26.66
C PHE A 40 0.56 -5.33 25.34
N LYS A 41 -0.20 -6.43 25.37
CA LYS A 41 -0.53 -7.20 24.17
C LYS A 41 -1.38 -6.40 23.20
N ASP A 42 -2.39 -5.67 23.70
CA ASP A 42 -3.26 -4.86 22.85
C ASP A 42 -2.49 -3.69 22.21
N MET A 43 -1.68 -2.98 23.00
CA MET A 43 -0.80 -1.92 22.51
C MET A 43 0.13 -2.45 21.40
N ARG A 44 0.79 -3.59 21.62
CA ARG A 44 1.66 -4.21 20.61
C ARG A 44 0.90 -4.59 19.35
N ASN A 45 -0.31 -5.15 19.49
CA ASN A 45 -1.13 -5.51 18.34
C ASN A 45 -1.59 -4.28 17.55
N GLN A 46 -1.95 -3.20 18.23
CA GLN A 46 -2.29 -1.93 17.59
C GLN A 46 -1.10 -1.37 16.80
N VAL A 47 0.09 -1.32 17.42
CA VAL A 47 1.32 -0.88 16.75
C VAL A 47 1.64 -1.74 15.53
N ASN A 48 1.58 -3.08 15.68
CA ASN A 48 1.81 -4.00 14.56
C ASN A 48 0.85 -3.74 13.40
N ARG A 49 -0.46 -3.53 13.68
CA ARG A 49 -1.45 -3.22 12.65
C ARG A 49 -1.13 -1.89 11.95
N LEU A 50 -0.76 -0.86 12.71
CA LEU A 50 -0.44 0.46 12.18
C LEU A 50 0.79 0.41 11.27
N VAL A 51 1.91 -0.13 11.78
CA VAL A 51 3.16 -0.25 11.03
C VAL A 51 2.99 -1.12 9.79
N ASN A 52 2.24 -2.23 9.86
CA ASN A 52 1.98 -3.05 8.69
C ASN A 52 1.18 -2.31 7.61
N CYS A 53 0.19 -1.51 8.02
CA CYS A 53 -0.60 -0.70 7.10
C CYS A 53 0.26 0.37 6.43
N GLU A 54 1.06 1.11 7.20
CA GLU A 54 1.97 2.13 6.67
C GLU A 54 3.00 1.53 5.72
N THR A 55 3.65 0.43 6.12
CA THR A 55 4.61 -0.29 5.28
C THR A 55 3.99 -0.75 3.97
N ALA A 56 2.80 -1.35 4.02
CA ALA A 56 2.10 -1.80 2.81
C ALA A 56 1.71 -0.63 1.89
N ASN A 57 1.33 0.52 2.46
CA ASN A 57 1.02 1.72 1.68
C ASN A 57 2.27 2.37 1.07
N LEU A 58 3.38 2.38 1.79
CA LEU A 58 4.67 2.84 1.30
C LEU A 58 5.14 1.99 0.11
N ASN A 59 5.15 0.66 0.27
CA ASN A 59 5.54 -0.26 -0.79
C ASN A 59 4.73 -0.06 -2.07
N LYS A 60 3.39 0.01 -1.96
CA LYS A 60 2.51 0.31 -3.12
C LYS A 60 2.84 1.64 -3.80
N THR A 61 3.26 2.64 -3.03
CA THR A 61 3.60 3.97 -3.54
C THR A 61 4.94 3.92 -4.28
N VAL A 62 5.93 3.23 -3.70
CA VAL A 62 7.25 3.02 -4.32
C VAL A 62 7.11 2.23 -5.62
N ASP A 63 6.41 1.09 -5.60
CA ASP A 63 6.18 0.26 -6.77
C ASP A 63 5.47 1.03 -7.90
N ALA A 64 4.50 1.89 -7.54
CA ALA A 64 3.83 2.75 -8.50
C ALA A 64 4.77 3.81 -9.10
N SER A 65 5.66 4.40 -8.30
CA SER A 65 6.61 5.40 -8.81
C SER A 65 7.63 4.78 -9.76
N VAL A 66 8.19 3.60 -9.39
CA VAL A 66 9.12 2.85 -10.24
C VAL A 66 8.46 2.51 -11.58
N ARG A 67 7.26 1.95 -11.55
CA ARG A 67 6.50 1.64 -12.78
C ARG A 67 6.23 2.88 -13.63
N GLN A 68 5.87 4.01 -13.01
CA GLN A 68 5.65 5.27 -13.74
C GLN A 68 6.91 5.72 -14.47
N VAL A 69 8.07 5.68 -13.80
CA VAL A 69 9.36 6.04 -14.40
C VAL A 69 9.70 5.12 -15.58
N GLU A 70 9.52 3.81 -15.43
CA GLU A 70 9.74 2.83 -16.51
C GLU A 70 8.83 3.08 -17.73
N ASN A 71 7.55 3.35 -17.48
CA ASN A 71 6.57 3.65 -18.52
C ASN A 71 6.92 4.95 -19.27
N ILE A 72 7.30 6.00 -18.54
CA ILE A 72 7.73 7.27 -19.13
C ILE A 72 8.99 7.06 -19.97
N ASN A 73 9.98 6.30 -19.48
CA ASN A 73 11.18 5.98 -20.24
C ASN A 73 10.88 5.16 -21.51
N THR A 74 9.91 4.23 -21.44
CA THR A 74 9.45 3.48 -22.62
C THR A 74 8.87 4.41 -23.69
N ILE A 75 8.02 5.36 -23.28
CA ILE A 75 7.45 6.38 -24.18
C ILE A 75 8.56 7.26 -24.76
N MET A 76 9.47 7.75 -23.92
CA MET A 76 10.58 8.60 -24.31
C MET A 76 11.44 7.94 -25.39
N ASN A 77 11.77 6.66 -25.22
CA ASN A 77 12.63 5.93 -26.15
C ASN A 77 11.92 5.51 -27.44
N THR A 78 10.58 5.41 -27.45
CA THR A 78 9.83 4.90 -28.61
C THR A 78 9.28 6.02 -29.50
N ILE A 79 8.57 6.98 -28.90
CA ILE A 79 7.90 8.07 -29.64
C ILE A 79 8.39 9.46 -29.21
N GLY A 80 9.15 9.54 -28.12
CA GLY A 80 9.62 10.78 -27.52
C GLY A 80 8.54 11.47 -26.68
N LEU A 81 8.95 12.16 -25.61
CA LEU A 81 8.02 12.86 -24.72
C LEU A 81 7.30 14.03 -25.42
N LYS A 82 7.87 14.58 -26.50
CA LYS A 82 7.24 15.66 -27.28
C LYS A 82 5.96 15.21 -28.01
N ALA A 83 5.74 13.91 -28.17
CA ALA A 83 4.50 13.36 -28.72
C ALA A 83 3.33 13.38 -27.71
N LEU A 84 3.62 13.57 -26.42
CA LEU A 84 2.61 13.75 -25.39
C LEU A 84 1.97 15.15 -25.49
N SER A 85 0.72 15.26 -25.07
CA SER A 85 0.12 16.59 -24.84
C SER A 85 0.86 17.32 -23.73
N GLU A 86 0.92 18.65 -23.79
CA GLU A 86 1.62 19.50 -22.82
C GLU A 86 1.38 19.09 -21.35
N PRO A 87 0.14 18.88 -20.87
CA PRO A 87 -0.10 18.54 -19.47
C PRO A 87 0.44 17.17 -19.06
N LEU A 88 0.57 16.23 -20.00
CA LEU A 88 1.14 14.90 -19.79
C LEU A 88 2.67 14.94 -19.89
N ARG A 89 3.22 15.78 -20.77
CA ARG A 89 4.66 15.96 -20.91
C ARG A 89 5.25 16.58 -19.64
N GLU A 90 4.67 17.68 -19.15
CA GLU A 90 5.15 18.37 -17.94
C GLU A 90 5.22 17.43 -16.74
N ILE A 91 4.18 16.61 -16.54
CA ILE A 91 4.15 15.70 -15.38
C ILE A 91 5.07 14.49 -15.57
N ALA A 92 5.29 14.05 -16.82
CA ALA A 92 6.25 13.00 -17.13
C ALA A 92 7.69 13.47 -16.85
N GLU A 93 8.02 14.68 -17.29
CA GLU A 93 9.32 15.32 -17.03
C GLU A 93 9.56 15.49 -15.53
N LEU A 94 8.59 16.06 -14.81
CA LEU A 94 8.70 16.22 -13.35
C LEU A 94 8.85 14.88 -12.60
N ARG A 95 8.18 13.81 -13.06
CA ARG A 95 8.32 12.49 -12.44
C ARG A 95 9.70 11.88 -12.68
N LEU A 96 10.31 12.11 -13.84
CA LEU A 96 11.69 11.68 -14.10
C LEU A 96 12.70 12.49 -13.29
N GLU A 97 12.47 13.79 -13.12
CA GLU A 97 13.33 14.68 -12.34
C GLU A 97 13.22 14.40 -10.83
N PHE A 98 12.00 14.13 -10.35
CA PHE A 98 11.69 13.89 -8.94
C PHE A 98 11.00 12.52 -8.74
N PRO A 99 11.72 11.40 -8.89
CA PRO A 99 11.15 10.06 -8.79
C PRO A 99 10.62 9.73 -7.38
N ASP A 100 11.20 10.32 -6.34
CA ASP A 100 10.81 10.09 -4.95
C ASP A 100 9.65 10.97 -4.48
N ALA A 101 9.25 11.98 -5.28
CA ALA A 101 8.18 12.89 -4.92
C ALA A 101 6.81 12.19 -4.95
N SER A 102 5.95 12.51 -3.99
CA SER A 102 4.55 12.08 -4.01
C SER A 102 3.79 12.76 -5.17
N LEU A 103 2.68 12.14 -5.58
CA LEU A 103 1.79 12.76 -6.59
C LEU A 103 1.25 14.12 -6.18
N LYS A 104 1.20 14.41 -4.87
CA LYS A 104 0.79 15.72 -4.37
C LYS A 104 1.89 16.76 -4.60
N GLU A 105 3.13 16.45 -4.22
CA GLU A 105 4.28 17.33 -4.40
C GLU A 105 4.53 17.62 -5.88
N LEU A 106 4.45 16.61 -6.75
CA LEU A 106 4.53 16.83 -8.20
C LEU A 106 3.42 17.78 -8.70
N GLY A 107 2.22 17.66 -8.15
CA GLY A 107 1.11 18.55 -8.47
C GLY A 107 1.32 20.00 -8.02
N GLU A 108 2.07 20.21 -6.94
CA GLU A 108 2.44 21.53 -6.44
C GLU A 108 3.54 22.19 -7.26
N MET A 109 4.36 21.40 -7.98
CA MET A 109 5.40 21.86 -8.91
C MET A 109 4.83 22.27 -10.28
N LEU A 110 3.64 21.79 -10.65
CA LEU A 110 2.96 22.14 -11.90
C LEU A 110 2.42 23.58 -11.90
N HIS A 111 2.32 24.16 -13.09
CA HIS A 111 1.76 25.50 -13.31
C HIS A 111 0.69 25.45 -14.42
N PRO A 112 -0.61 25.60 -14.10
CA PRO A 112 -1.18 25.81 -12.76
C PRO A 112 -1.06 24.56 -11.87
N LYS A 113 -1.07 24.78 -10.55
CA LYS A 113 -1.01 23.70 -9.56
C LYS A 113 -2.17 22.73 -9.74
N VAL A 114 -1.89 21.44 -9.57
CA VAL A 114 -2.86 20.35 -9.75
C VAL A 114 -2.94 19.54 -8.47
N GLY A 115 -4.15 19.21 -8.01
CA GLY A 115 -4.32 18.32 -6.87
C GLY A 115 -3.88 16.87 -7.17
N LYS A 116 -3.61 16.09 -6.12
CA LYS A 116 -3.22 14.66 -6.20
C LYS A 116 -4.05 13.84 -7.19
N SER A 117 -5.38 14.02 -7.18
CA SER A 117 -6.28 13.27 -8.07
C SER A 117 -6.07 13.61 -9.55
N GLY A 118 -5.83 14.89 -9.87
CA GLY A 118 -5.56 15.34 -11.23
C GLY A 118 -4.23 14.81 -11.75
N VAL A 119 -3.19 14.83 -10.91
CA VAL A 119 -1.88 14.23 -11.24
C VAL A 119 -2.03 12.73 -11.47
N ASN A 120 -2.73 12.02 -10.58
CA ASN A 120 -2.98 10.59 -10.72
C ASN A 120 -3.71 10.25 -12.03
N HIS A 121 -4.68 11.08 -12.44
CA HIS A 121 -5.37 10.89 -13.72
C HIS A 121 -4.42 11.05 -14.91
N ARG A 122 -3.50 12.02 -14.87
CA ARG A 122 -2.48 12.20 -15.92
C ARG A 122 -1.51 11.01 -15.96
N MET A 123 -1.05 10.52 -14.81
CA MET A 123 -0.18 9.34 -14.74
C MET A 123 -0.85 8.09 -15.29
N ARG A 124 -2.14 7.87 -15.02
CA ARG A 124 -2.89 6.75 -15.62
C ARG A 124 -2.91 6.80 -17.14
N LYS A 125 -3.08 7.99 -17.73
CA LYS A 125 -3.04 8.15 -19.19
C LYS A 125 -1.65 7.85 -19.77
N ILE A 126 -0.60 8.18 -19.04
CA ILE A 126 0.78 7.84 -19.41
C ILE A 126 0.97 6.31 -19.35
N ASP A 127 0.52 5.67 -18.27
CA ASP A 127 0.57 4.21 -18.11
C ASP A 127 -0.18 3.50 -19.26
N GLU A 128 -1.41 3.92 -19.56
CA GLU A 128 -2.22 3.39 -20.67
C GLU A 128 -1.56 3.54 -22.05
N LEU A 129 -0.82 4.64 -22.26
CA LEU A 129 -0.09 4.86 -23.50
C LEU A 129 1.15 3.97 -23.58
N ALA A 130 1.89 3.82 -22.48
CA ALA A 130 3.04 2.93 -22.42
C ALA A 130 2.63 1.48 -22.69
N GLU A 131 1.53 1.02 -22.10
CA GLU A 131 0.97 -0.32 -22.32
C GLU A 131 0.64 -0.55 -23.81
N LYS A 132 -0.05 0.39 -24.45
CA LYS A 132 -0.34 0.32 -25.90
C LYS A 132 0.93 0.24 -26.76
N ILE A 133 1.98 0.96 -26.39
CA ILE A 133 3.27 0.91 -27.11
C ILE A 133 3.93 -0.47 -26.93
N GLN A 134 3.91 -1.02 -25.72
CA GLN A 134 4.45 -2.34 -25.42
C GLN A 134 3.71 -3.45 -26.17
N ASP A 135 2.38 -3.41 -26.22
CA ASP A 135 1.56 -4.38 -26.96
C ASP A 135 1.84 -4.36 -28.47
N GLN A 136 1.99 -3.16 -29.04
CA GLN A 136 2.34 -3.00 -30.46
C GLN A 136 3.75 -3.52 -30.76
N ASN A 137 4.70 -3.31 -29.86
CA ASN A 137 6.06 -3.83 -29.99
C ASN A 137 6.14 -5.35 -29.80
N GLY A 138 5.34 -5.91 -28.89
CA GLY A 138 5.17 -7.36 -28.73
C GLY A 138 4.59 -8.00 -30.00
N SER A 139 3.57 -7.38 -30.58
CA SER A 139 2.96 -7.83 -31.85
C SER A 139 3.95 -7.77 -33.02
N LYS A 140 4.76 -6.70 -33.12
CA LYS A 140 5.80 -6.59 -34.17
C LYS A 140 6.92 -7.62 -34.05
N LYS A 141 7.28 -8.08 -32.85
CA LYS A 141 8.25 -9.16 -32.67
C LYS A 141 7.70 -10.51 -33.16
N ILE A 142 6.43 -10.80 -32.89
CA ILE A 142 5.80 -12.08 -33.27
C ILE A 142 5.67 -12.21 -34.80
N TYR A 143 5.38 -11.13 -35.53
CA TYR A 143 5.30 -11.16 -37.00
C TYR A 143 6.63 -10.88 -37.73
N GLY A 144 7.70 -10.55 -37.01
CA GLY A 144 9.00 -10.16 -37.58
C GLY A 144 10.04 -11.28 -37.65
N GLU A 145 9.82 -12.39 -36.93
CA GLU A 145 10.74 -13.55 -36.94
C GLU A 145 10.44 -14.57 -38.06
N ASP A 146 9.26 -14.51 -38.69
CA ASP A 146 8.83 -15.45 -39.75
C ASP A 146 9.23 -15.05 -41.19
N MET A 147 10.14 -14.07 -41.36
CA MET A 147 10.61 -13.59 -42.68
C MET A 147 12.14 -13.58 -42.84
N LYS A 148 12.83 -14.59 -42.30
CA LYS A 148 14.23 -14.87 -42.64
C LYS A 148 14.46 -16.32 -43.01
#